data_AF-A0A9P0L3J5-F1
#
_entry.id   AF-A0A9P0L3J5-F1
#
_cell.length_a   1.000
_cell.length_b   1.000
_cell.length_c   1.000
_cell.angle_alpha   90.00
_cell.angle_beta   90.00
_cell.angle_gamma   90.00
#
_symmetry.space_group_name_H-M   'P 1'
#
loop_
_entity.id
_entity.type
_entity.pdbx_description
1 polymer ?
#
loop_
_entity_poly.entity_id
_entity_poly.type
_entity_poly.pdbx_seq_one_letter_code
_entity_poly.pdbx_strand_id
1 'polypeptide(L)' 'MAVKKRKFSEDYVKFGLTFIEKDELQFPQCVICMKVLSNDSMRPNRLERHLKQQYPTLVLKTKEFFLVKQNHSSG' A
#
# COMPACT_ATOMS: atom_id res chain seq x y z
N MET A 1 16.22 20.44 -8.92
CA MET A 1 14.75 20.30 -9.00
C MET A 1 14.30 19.53 -7.77
N ALA A 2 13.57 20.15 -6.84
CA ALA A 2 13.10 19.45 -5.65
C ALA A 2 12.01 18.45 -6.09
N VAL A 3 12.37 17.17 -6.20
CA VAL A 3 11.39 16.10 -6.35
C VAL A 3 10.47 16.19 -5.14
N LYS A 4 9.21 16.61 -5.34
CA LYS A 4 8.18 16.55 -4.30
C LYS A 4 8.04 15.08 -3.90
N LYS A 5 8.78 14.65 -2.87
CA LYS A 5 8.70 13.33 -2.28
C LYS A 5 7.25 13.17 -1.78
N ARG A 6 6.42 12.45 -2.53
CA ARG A 6 5.06 12.11 -2.10
C ARG A 6 5.21 11.12 -0.96
N LYS A 7 5.12 11.63 0.27
CA LYS A 7 5.09 10.79 1.46
C LYS A 7 3.82 9.93 1.41
N PHE A 8 3.98 8.64 1.67
CA PHE A 8 2.89 7.72 1.88
C PHE A 8 2.06 8.21 3.06
N SER A 9 0.75 8.35 2.84
CA SER A 9 -0.19 8.69 3.90
C SER A 9 -0.66 7.40 4.55
N GLU A 10 -0.71 7.36 5.89
CA GLU A 10 -1.23 6.23 6.65
C GLU A 10 -2.66 5.85 6.22
N ASP A 11 -3.42 6.80 5.67
CA ASP A 11 -4.75 6.56 5.11
C ASP A 11 -4.75 5.53 3.98
N TYR A 12 -3.62 5.29 3.30
CA TYR A 12 -3.51 4.26 2.27
C TYR A 12 -3.49 2.83 2.81
N VAL A 13 -3.29 2.65 4.12
CA VAL A 13 -3.37 1.31 4.76
C VAL A 13 -4.78 0.71 4.65
N LYS A 14 -5.82 1.54 4.49
CA LYS A 14 -7.20 1.09 4.24
C LYS A 14 -7.36 0.31 2.92
N PHE A 15 -6.42 0.49 1.99
CA PHE A 15 -6.37 -0.25 0.74
C PHE A 15 -5.50 -1.52 0.84
N GLY A 16 -4.97 -1.85 2.01
CA GLY A 16 -4.10 -3.01 2.21
C GLY A 16 -2.72 -2.86 1.62
N LEU A 17 -2.18 -1.64 1.64
CA LEU A 17 -0.82 -1.36 1.18
C LEU A 17 0.00 -0.70 2.28
N THR A 18 1.30 -0.96 2.22
CA THR A 18 2.37 -0.26 2.92
C THR A 18 3.22 0.47 1.89
N PHE A 19 4.23 1.20 2.34
CA PHE A 19 5.31 1.65 1.47
C PHE A 19 6.60 0.95 1.84
N ILE A 20 7.47 0.86 0.84
CA ILE A 20 8.90 0.61 1.05
C ILE A 20 9.65 1.84 0.57
N GLU A 21 10.72 2.19 1.27
CA GLU A 21 11.62 3.23 0.83
C GLU A 21 12.81 2.59 0.11
N LYS A 22 13.05 3.01 -1.13
CA LYS A 22 14.18 2.58 -1.94
C LYS A 22 14.70 3.79 -2.70
N ASP A 23 16.00 4.06 -2.57
CA ASP A 23 16.65 5.17 -3.28
C ASP A 23 15.96 6.53 -2.98
N GLU A 24 15.63 6.77 -1.71
CA GLU A 24 14.87 7.95 -1.23
C GLU A 24 13.46 8.13 -1.83
N LEU A 25 12.96 7.11 -2.56
CA LEU A 25 11.65 7.07 -3.16
C LEU A 25 10.78 6.04 -2.45
N GLN A 26 9.50 6.38 -2.26
CA GLN A 26 8.54 5.48 -1.66
C GLN A 26 7.76 4.73 -2.75
N PHE A 27 7.71 3.42 -2.61
CA PHE A 27 6.99 2.52 -3.50
C PHE A 27 5.89 1.80 -2.72
N PRO A 28 4.64 1.81 -3.22
CA PRO A 28 3.55 1.10 -2.57
C PRO A 28 3.78 -0.41 -2.67
N GLN A 29 3.72 -1.13 -1.55
CA GLN A 29 3.79 -2.58 -1.48
C GLN A 29 2.50 -3.12 -0.88
N CYS A 30 1.91 -4.15 -1.48
CA CYS A 30 0.71 -4.77 -0.94
C CYS A 30 1.07 -5.64 0.28
N VAL A 31 0.39 -5.47 1.42
CA VAL A 31 0.67 -6.28 2.64
C VAL A 31 0.11 -7.70 2.53
N ILE A 32 -0.65 -8.01 1.47
CA ILE A 32 -1.31 -9.30 1.28
C ILE A 32 -0.49 -10.22 0.35
N CYS A 33 -0.06 -9.73 -0.84
CA CYS A 33 0.84 -10.48 -1.74
C CYS A 33 2.31 -10.09 -1.62
N MET A 34 2.66 -9.12 -0.78
CA MET A 34 4.02 -8.55 -0.69
C MET A 34 4.54 -7.95 -2.01
N LYS A 35 3.66 -7.78 -3.01
CA LYS A 35 4.03 -7.23 -4.33
C LYS A 35 4.31 -5.74 -4.23
N VAL A 36 5.49 -5.34 -4.67
CA VAL A 36 5.86 -3.93 -4.85
C VAL A 36 5.26 -3.42 -6.16
N LEU A 37 4.51 -2.34 -6.07
CA LEU A 37 3.88 -1.65 -7.19
C LEU A 37 4.70 -0.39 -7.55
N SER A 38 4.58 0.06 -8.80
CA SER A 38 5.23 1.29 -9.25
C SER A 38 4.70 2.52 -8.51
N ASN A 39 5.50 3.59 -8.43
CA ASN A 39 5.10 4.84 -7.77
C ASN A 39 3.81 5.45 -8.37
N ASP A 40 3.57 5.33 -9.68
CA ASP A 40 2.30 5.79 -10.30
C ASP A 40 1.07 5.06 -9.74
N SER A 41 1.25 3.83 -9.25
CA SER A 41 0.18 3.07 -8.60
C SER A 41 -0.17 3.59 -7.20
N MET A 42 0.59 4.54 -6.61
CA MET A 42 0.22 5.17 -5.33
C MET A 42 -1.09 5.95 -5.39
N ARG A 43 -1.66 6.16 -6.58
CA ARG A 43 -2.99 6.79 -6.71
C ARG A 43 -4.05 5.94 -6.01
N PRO A 44 -4.90 6.51 -5.15
CA PRO A 44 -5.88 5.74 -4.36
C PRO A 44 -6.79 4.88 -5.23
N ASN A 45 -7.25 5.38 -6.39
CA ASN A 45 -8.05 4.60 -7.34
C ASN A 45 -7.34 3.33 -7.86
N ARG A 46 -6.01 3.37 -8.03
CA ARG A 46 -5.22 2.21 -8.49
C ARG A 46 -5.06 1.19 -7.37
N LEU A 47 -4.77 1.67 -6.16
CA LEU A 47 -4.64 0.87 -4.94
C LEU A 47 -5.95 0.13 -4.62
N GLU A 48 -7.06 0.86 -4.63
CA GLU A 48 -8.39 0.30 -4.40
C GLU A 48 -8.75 -0.75 -5.46
N ARG A 49 -8.49 -0.46 -6.74
CA ARG A 49 -8.73 -1.41 -7.82
C ARG A 49 -7.89 -2.68 -7.65
N HIS A 50 -6.62 -2.54 -7.29
CA HIS A 50 -5.74 -3.68 -7.02
C HIS A 50 -6.34 -4.56 -5.90
N LEU A 51 -6.75 -3.96 -4.78
CA LEU A 51 -7.39 -4.68 -3.68
C LEU A 51 -8.68 -5.36 -4.14
N LYS A 52 -9.57 -4.65 -4.85
CA LYS A 52 -10.84 -5.20 -5.36
C LYS A 52 -10.66 -6.37 -6.33
N GLN A 53 -9.67 -6.28 -7.21
CA GLN A 53 -9.43 -7.31 -8.24
C GLN A 53 -8.70 -8.53 -7.68
N GLN A 54 -7.73 -8.33 -6.80
CA GLN A 54 -6.94 -9.44 -6.25
C GLN A 54 -7.60 -10.05 -5.00
N TYR A 55 -8.31 -9.24 -4.23
CA TYR A 55 -8.84 -9.60 -2.92
C TYR A 55 -10.25 -9.03 -2.69
N PRO A 56 -11.26 -9.43 -3.49
CA PRO A 56 -12.62 -8.92 -3.36
C PRO A 56 -13.20 -9.11 -1.94
N THR A 57 -12.78 -10.16 -1.23
CA THR A 57 -13.19 -10.45 0.16
C THR A 57 -12.55 -9.53 1.19
N LEU A 58 -11.41 -8.91 0.88
CA LEU A 58 -10.69 -8.00 1.76
C LEU A 58 -11.13 -6.54 1.60
N VAL A 59 -11.88 -6.22 0.54
CA VAL A 59 -12.47 -4.88 0.33
C VAL A 59 -13.41 -4.49 1.47
N LEU A 60 -14.03 -5.47 2.11
CA LEU A 60 -14.94 -5.29 3.25
C LEU A 60 -14.20 -5.22 4.59
N LYS A 61 -12.88 -5.43 4.62
CA LYS A 61 -12.09 -5.41 5.85
C LYS A 61 -11.68 -3.98 6.20
N THR A 62 -11.60 -3.69 7.49
CA THR A 62 -11.18 -2.38 7.99
C THR A 62 -9.67 -2.22 7.89
N LYS A 63 -9.21 -0.96 7.97
CA LYS A 63 -7.78 -0.61 8.02
C LYS A 63 -7.00 -1.37 9.11
N GLU A 64 -7.66 -1.69 10.23
CA GLU A 64 -7.05 -2.44 11.34
C GLU A 64 -6.59 -3.83 10.92
N PHE A 65 -7.37 -4.52 10.07
CA PHE A 65 -6.97 -5.82 9.55
C PHE A 65 -5.64 -5.74 8.78
N PHE A 66 -5.49 -4.69 7.97
CA PHE A 66 -4.28 -4.47 7.19
C PHE A 66 -3.10 -3.99 8.04
N LEU A 67 -3.35 -3.19 9.09
CA LEU A 67 -2.33 -2.78 10.06
C LEU A 67 -1.74 -3.97 10.82
N VAL A 68 -2.57 -4.93 11.24
CA VAL A 68 -2.09 -6.16 11.88
C VAL A 68 -1.21 -6.98 10.92
N LYS A 69 -1.61 -7.07 9.65
CA LYS A 69 -0.81 -7.77 8.62
C LYS A 69 0.50 -7.05 8.29
N GLN A 70 0.52 -5.73 8.30
CA GLN A 70 1.73 -4.93 8.08
C GLN A 70 2.79 -5.22 9.15
N ASN A 71 2.40 -5.24 10.43
CA ASN A 71 3.32 -5.44 11.55
C ASN A 71 3.92 -6.86 11.59
N HIS A 72 3.24 -7.85 11.00
CA HIS A 72 3.73 -9.23 10.96
C HIS A 72 4.73 -9.50 9.81
N SER A 73 5.02 -8.50 8.97
CA SER A 73 6.00 -8.60 7.87
C SER A 73 7.42 -8.16 8.29
N SER A 74 7.62 -7.77 9.55
CA SER A 74 8.88 -7.25 10.08
C SER A 74 9.72 -8.30 10.85
N GLY A 75 9.45 -9.59 10.64
CA GLY A 75 10.18 -10.71 11.25
C GLY A 75 11.14 -11.37 10.28
#